data_AF-A0A531KT94-F1
#
_entry.id   AF-A0A531KT94-F1
#
_cell.length_a   1.000
_cell.length_b   1.000
_cell.length_c   1.000
_cell.angle_alpha   90.00
_cell.angle_beta   90.00
_cell.angle_gamma   90.00
#
_symmetry.space_group_name_H-M   'P 1'
#
loop_
_entity.id
_entity.type
_entity.pdbx_description
1 polymer ?
#
loop_
_entity_poly.entity_id
_entity_poly.type
_entity_poly.pdbx_seq_one_letter_code
_entity_poly.pdbx_strand_id
1 'polypeptide(L)'
;AFLIWVPAAIYLALEGAWASAAILTVWGGVVVAGIDNLLYPILVGNRLRLHTVVAFVGAVGGIVLFGASGLVLGPAVIAVTVSLIDILKQRLSDQPEAALTPKRDTKPSRQSRAAPGRE
;
A
#
# COMPACT_ATOMS: atom_id res chain seq x y z
N ALA A 1 3.65 21.89 -10.78
CA ALA A 1 3.46 21.53 -12.20
C ALA A 1 2.52 22.47 -12.99
N PHE A 2 1.41 22.94 -12.41
CA PHE A 2 0.37 23.69 -13.17
C PHE A 2 0.73 25.11 -13.64
N LEU A 3 1.77 25.74 -13.05
CA LEU A 3 2.13 27.13 -13.37
C LEU A 3 2.61 27.35 -14.81
N ILE A 4 3.08 26.30 -15.50
CA ILE A 4 3.75 26.45 -16.80
C ILE A 4 2.80 26.13 -17.96
N TRP A 5 2.07 25.01 -17.88
CA TRP A 5 1.28 24.53 -19.02
C TRP A 5 -0.13 25.14 -19.11
N VAL A 6 -0.71 25.56 -17.97
CA VAL A 6 -2.05 26.18 -17.94
C VAL A 6 -2.07 27.52 -18.70
N PRO A 7 -1.11 28.45 -18.49
CA PRO A 7 -1.04 29.67 -19.31
C PRO A 7 -0.79 29.38 -20.79
N ALA A 8 0.03 28.37 -21.12
CA ALA A 8 0.31 27.98 -22.50
C ALA A 8 -0.93 27.42 -23.21
N ALA A 9 -1.77 26.63 -22.51
CA ALA A 9 -3.03 26.12 -23.06
C ALA A 9 -4.04 27.25 -23.32
N ILE A 10 -4.12 28.23 -22.41
CA ILE A 10 -4.95 29.42 -22.59
C ILE A 10 -4.47 30.25 -23.80
N TYR A 11 -3.15 30.44 -23.93
CA TYR A 11 -2.57 31.16 -25.06
C TYR A 11 -2.89 30.50 -26.41
N LEU A 12 -2.73 29.18 -26.52
CA LEU A 12 -3.06 28.42 -27.74
C LEU A 12 -4.56 28.48 -28.10
N ALA A 13 -5.44 28.50 -27.10
CA ALA A 13 -6.87 28.65 -27.33
C ALA A 13 -7.21 30.03 -27.90
N LEU A 14 -6.52 31.08 -27.44
CA LEU A 14 -6.69 32.44 -27.93
C LEU A 14 -6.16 32.64 -29.36
N GLU A 15 -5.14 31.88 -29.79
CA GLU A 15 -4.68 31.84 -31.18
C GLU A 15 -5.62 31.07 -32.13
N GLY A 16 -6.70 30.48 -31.61
CA GLY A 16 -7.65 29.69 -32.40
C GLY A 16 -7.18 28.28 -32.72
N ALA A 17 -6.06 27.84 -32.15
CA ALA A 17 -5.54 26.48 -32.27
C ALA A 17 -6.23 25.54 -31.26
N TRP A 18 -7.56 25.41 -31.37
CA TRP A 18 -8.41 24.68 -30.42
C TRP A 18 -8.03 23.20 -30.26
N ALA A 19 -7.60 22.54 -31.34
CA ALA A 19 -7.14 21.15 -31.29
C ALA A 19 -5.86 21.02 -30.46
N SER A 20 -4.89 21.90 -30.68
CA SER A 20 -3.63 21.92 -29.94
C SER A 20 -3.85 22.30 -28.47
N ALA A 21 -4.77 23.23 -28.18
CA ALA A 21 -5.15 23.60 -26.82
C ALA A 21 -5.81 22.44 -26.08
N ALA A 22 -6.77 21.75 -26.69
CA ALA A 22 -7.46 20.59 -26.10
C ALA A 22 -6.48 19.44 -25.82
N ILE A 23 -5.59 19.14 -26.77
CA ILE A 23 -4.55 18.12 -26.60
C ILE A 23 -3.62 18.53 -25.45
N LEU A 24 -3.18 19.78 -25.40
CA LEU A 24 -2.27 20.26 -24.36
C LEU A 24 -2.93 20.27 -22.97
N THR A 25 -4.23 20.59 -22.87
CA THR A 25 -4.97 20.55 -21.61
C THR A 25 -5.19 19.12 -21.11
N VAL A 26 -5.60 18.21 -21.99
CA VAL A 26 -5.79 16.80 -21.64
C VAL A 26 -4.45 16.15 -21.31
N TRP A 27 -3.41 16.42 -22.11
CA TRP A 27 -2.07 15.89 -21.88
C TRP A 27 -1.42 16.47 -20.62
N GLY A 28 -1.47 17.79 -20.42
CA GLY A 28 -0.97 18.45 -19.22
C GLY A 28 -1.71 18.02 -17.95
N GLY A 29 -3.02 17.80 -18.03
CA GLY A 29 -3.84 17.33 -16.91
C GLY A 29 -3.65 15.86 -16.58
N VAL A 30 -3.49 14.97 -17.58
CA VAL A 30 -3.43 13.52 -17.37
C VAL A 30 -1.99 13.02 -17.24
N VAL A 31 -1.09 13.49 -18.08
CA VAL A 31 0.29 12.98 -18.16
C VAL A 31 1.18 13.67 -17.14
N VAL A 32 1.13 14.99 -16.99
CA VAL A 32 2.00 15.68 -16.01
C VAL A 32 1.51 15.43 -14.58
N ALA A 33 0.19 15.49 -14.33
CA ALA A 33 -0.34 15.13 -13.02
C ALA A 33 -0.25 13.62 -12.75
N GLY A 34 -0.30 12.77 -13.78
CA GLY A 34 -0.10 11.33 -13.65
C GLY A 34 1.36 10.96 -13.38
N ILE A 35 2.32 11.58 -14.06
CA ILE A 35 3.75 11.31 -13.88
C ILE A 35 4.19 11.72 -12.48
N ASP A 36 3.83 12.92 -12.03
CA ASP A 36 4.22 13.40 -10.70
C ASP A 36 3.56 12.59 -9.56
N ASN A 37 2.41 11.92 -9.84
CA ASN A 37 1.60 11.25 -8.82
C ASN A 37 1.60 9.70 -8.90
N LEU A 38 2.15 9.11 -9.98
CA LEU A 38 2.14 7.66 -10.26
C LEU A 38 3.54 7.05 -10.45
N LEU A 39 4.54 7.81 -10.93
CA LEU A 39 5.91 7.30 -10.99
C LEU A 39 6.46 7.01 -9.59
N TYR A 40 6.08 7.81 -8.59
CA TYR A 40 6.51 7.64 -7.21
C TYR A 40 6.06 6.29 -6.60
N PRO A 41 4.77 5.89 -6.69
CA PRO A 41 4.34 4.57 -6.18
C PRO A 41 4.83 3.38 -7.01
N ILE A 42 4.98 3.51 -8.34
CA ILE A 42 5.39 2.40 -9.21
C ILE A 42 6.89 2.08 -9.06
N LEU A 43 7.76 3.09 -8.97
CA LEU A 43 9.20 2.84 -8.77
C LEU A 43 9.50 2.18 -7.41
N VAL A 44 8.59 2.30 -6.43
CA VAL A 44 8.76 1.74 -5.07
C VAL A 44 8.02 0.40 -4.89
N GLY A 45 7.12 0.01 -5.80
CA GLY A 45 6.11 -1.03 -5.58
C GLY A 45 6.35 -2.41 -6.23
N ASN A 46 7.55 -3.00 -6.16
CA ASN A 46 7.84 -4.30 -6.84
C ASN A 46 7.51 -5.58 -6.02
N ARG A 47 6.49 -5.64 -5.16
CA ARG A 47 6.26 -6.88 -4.36
C ARG A 47 4.85 -7.38 -4.13
N LEU A 48 3.80 -6.75 -4.63
CA LEU A 48 2.45 -7.26 -4.39
C LEU A 48 1.69 -7.42 -5.69
N ARG A 49 1.70 -8.65 -6.21
CA ARG A 49 0.71 -9.17 -7.14
C ARG A 49 -0.67 -9.09 -6.47
N LEU A 50 -1.21 -7.89 -6.33
CA LEU A 50 -2.61 -7.73 -5.97
C LEU A 50 -3.40 -8.35 -7.11
N HIS A 51 -4.17 -9.39 -6.77
CA HIS A 51 -5.06 -10.10 -7.68
C HIS A 51 -5.79 -9.07 -8.56
N THR A 52 -5.79 -9.25 -9.88
CA THR A 52 -6.35 -8.28 -10.86
C THR A 52 -7.75 -7.78 -10.49
N VAL A 53 -8.54 -8.64 -9.85
CA VAL A 53 -9.88 -8.32 -9.31
C VAL A 53 -9.84 -7.20 -8.26
N VAL A 54 -8.87 -7.20 -7.35
CA VAL A 54 -8.72 -6.21 -6.28
C VAL A 54 -8.36 -4.84 -6.85
N ALA A 55 -7.47 -4.81 -7.85
CA ALA A 55 -7.15 -3.58 -8.57
C ALA A 55 -8.35 -3.05 -9.37
N PHE A 56 -9.13 -3.94 -9.98
CA PHE A 56 -10.35 -3.59 -10.70
C PHE A 56 -11.43 -3.00 -9.78
N VAL A 57 -11.68 -3.64 -8.62
CA VAL A 57 -12.60 -3.12 -7.60
C VAL A 57 -12.10 -1.77 -7.06
N GLY A 58 -10.79 -1.63 -6.86
CA GLY A 58 -10.17 -0.36 -6.49
C GLY A 58 -10.41 0.73 -7.52
N ALA A 59 -10.20 0.43 -8.80
CA ALA A 59 -10.43 1.37 -9.89
C ALA A 59 -11.92 1.77 -10.00
N VAL A 60 -12.85 0.81 -10.01
CA VAL A 60 -14.28 1.08 -10.11
C VAL A 60 -14.79 1.84 -8.89
N GLY A 61 -14.45 1.38 -7.68
CA GLY A 61 -14.83 2.05 -6.44
C GLY A 61 -14.20 3.44 -6.33
N GLY A 62 -12.94 3.57 -6.77
CA GLY A 62 -12.25 4.84 -6.85
C GLY A 62 -12.94 5.80 -7.80
N ILE A 63 -13.36 5.35 -8.99
CA ILE A 63 -14.10 6.18 -9.94
C ILE A 63 -15.43 6.66 -9.37
N VAL A 64 -16.14 5.80 -8.64
CA VAL A 64 -17.41 6.17 -8.00
C VAL A 64 -17.21 7.21 -6.88
N LEU A 65 -16.13 7.11 -6.10
CA LEU A 65 -15.87 7.99 -4.97
C LEU A 65 -15.14 9.30 -5.36
N PHE A 66 -14.26 9.26 -6.36
CA PHE A 66 -13.35 10.35 -6.72
C PHE A 66 -13.45 10.79 -8.19
N GLY A 67 -14.29 10.14 -9.01
CA GLY A 67 -14.43 10.45 -10.43
C GLY A 67 -13.25 9.95 -11.28
N ALA A 68 -12.90 10.63 -12.37
CA ALA A 68 -11.83 10.17 -13.28
C ALA A 68 -10.46 9.97 -12.58
N SER A 69 -10.15 10.78 -11.56
CA SER A 69 -8.93 10.64 -10.74
C SER A 69 -8.93 9.38 -9.85
N GLY A 70 -10.11 8.83 -9.60
CA GLY A 70 -10.34 7.60 -8.87
C GLY A 70 -9.76 6.34 -9.51
N LEU A 71 -9.50 6.37 -10.82
CA LEU A 71 -8.80 5.30 -11.53
C LEU A 71 -7.40 5.06 -10.95
N VAL A 72 -6.74 6.12 -10.47
CA VAL A 72 -5.41 6.07 -9.87
C VAL A 72 -5.49 5.94 -8.34
N LEU A 73 -6.32 6.77 -7.71
CA LEU A 73 -6.44 6.82 -6.25
C LEU A 73 -7.00 5.51 -5.67
N GLY A 74 -7.94 4.88 -6.36
CA GLY A 74 -8.59 3.66 -5.90
C GLY A 74 -7.62 2.49 -5.70
N PRO A 75 -6.89 2.05 -6.73
CA PRO A 75 -5.88 0.99 -6.59
C PRO A 75 -4.76 1.37 -5.61
N ALA A 76 -4.37 2.65 -5.55
CA ALA A 76 -3.33 3.12 -4.63
C ALA A 76 -3.75 2.96 -3.15
N VAL A 77 -4.97 3.37 -2.80
CA VAL A 77 -5.51 3.23 -1.43
C VAL A 77 -5.55 1.75 -1.04
N ILE A 78 -6.06 0.88 -1.92
CA ILE A 78 -6.09 -0.55 -1.65
C ILE A 78 -4.69 -1.14 -1.46
N ALA A 79 -3.72 -0.74 -2.28
CA ALA A 79 -2.35 -1.24 -2.15
C ALA A 79 -1.72 -0.87 -0.79
N VAL A 80 -1.97 0.34 -0.30
CA VAL A 80 -1.51 0.78 1.02
C VAL A 80 -2.22 0.00 2.13
N THR A 81 -3.54 -0.16 2.05
CA THR A 81 -4.31 -0.92 3.03
C THR A 81 -3.83 -2.37 3.14
N VAL A 82 -3.65 -3.05 2.01
CA VAL A 82 -3.15 -4.43 2.00
C VAL A 82 -1.73 -4.50 2.56
N SER A 83 -0.84 -3.57 2.17
CA SER A 83 0.51 -3.51 2.70
C SER A 83 0.53 -3.35 4.23
N LEU A 84 -0.35 -2.51 4.78
CA LEU A 84 -0.47 -2.32 6.22
C LEU A 84 -0.96 -3.59 6.93
N ILE A 85 -1.96 -4.27 6.36
CA ILE A 85 -2.47 -5.54 6.86
C ILE A 85 -1.37 -6.61 6.84
N ASP A 86 -0.58 -6.68 5.77
CA ASP A 86 0.49 -7.67 5.65
C ASP A 86 1.60 -7.44 6.70
N ILE A 87 1.97 -6.18 6.95
CA ILE A 87 2.90 -5.82 8.03
C ILE A 87 2.34 -6.22 9.40
N LEU A 88 1.05 -5.96 9.65
CA LEU A 88 0.40 -6.33 10.91
C LEU A 88 0.33 -7.85 11.10
N LYS A 89 0.00 -8.59 10.04
CA LYS A 89 -0.01 -10.06 10.06
C LYS A 89 1.36 -10.62 10.37
N GLN A 90 2.43 -10.07 9.79
CA GLN A 90 3.80 -10.50 10.12
C GLN A 90 4.11 -10.31 11.61
N ARG A 91 3.73 -9.17 12.19
CA ARG A 91 3.93 -8.88 13.61
C ARG A 91 3.15 -9.82 14.54
N LEU A 92 1.91 -10.16 14.16
CA LEU A 92 1.05 -11.06 14.94
C LEU A 92 1.49 -12.53 14.82
N SER A 93 1.92 -12.94 13.62
CA SER A 93 2.43 -14.30 13.35
C SER A 93 3.79 -14.57 14.00
N ASP A 94 4.59 -13.55 14.27
CA ASP A 94 5.84 -13.67 15.05
C ASP A 94 5.58 -13.86 16.58
N GLN A 95 4.33 -13.77 17.05
CA GLN A 95 3.95 -13.84 18.48
C GLN A 95 2.91 -14.92 18.89
N PRO A 96 3.03 -16.24 18.58
CA PRO A 96 2.13 -17.25 19.17
C PRO A 96 2.76 -18.20 20.21
N GLU A 97 4.08 -18.38 20.28
CA GLU A 97 4.65 -19.55 20.99
C GLU A 97 5.42 -19.25 22.28
N ALA A 98 5.89 -18.01 22.48
CA ALA A 98 6.65 -17.66 23.68
C ALA A 98 5.76 -17.44 24.93
N ALA A 99 4.47 -17.12 24.75
CA ALA A 99 3.57 -16.73 25.84
C ALA A 99 2.57 -17.81 26.27
N LEU A 100 2.34 -18.84 25.45
CA LEU A 100 1.30 -19.86 25.69
C LEU A 100 1.84 -21.24 26.08
N THR A 101 3.15 -21.41 26.22
CA THR A 101 3.66 -22.57 26.95
C THR A 101 3.62 -22.20 28.43
N PRO A 102 2.73 -22.79 29.26
CA PRO A 102 2.95 -22.76 30.69
C PRO A 102 4.32 -23.40 30.88
N LYS A 103 5.27 -22.59 31.34
CA LYS A 103 6.57 -23.05 31.78
C LYS A 103 6.29 -24.10 32.85
N ARG A 104 6.24 -25.37 32.43
CA ARG A 104 5.99 -26.50 33.31
C ARG A 104 7.23 -26.53 34.18
N ASP A 105 7.11 -25.95 35.36
CA ASP A 105 8.14 -25.94 36.38
C ASP A 105 8.51 -27.38 36.67
N THR A 106 9.51 -27.90 35.96
CA THR A 106 10.25 -29.08 36.35
C THR A 106 11.06 -28.66 37.56
N LYS A 107 10.38 -28.71 38.71
CA LYS A 107 10.93 -28.56 40.05
C LYS A 107 12.23 -29.37 40.12
N PRO A 108 13.35 -28.81 40.60
CA PRO A 108 14.55 -29.59 40.82
C PRO A 108 14.28 -30.50 42.01
N SER A 109 14.13 -31.80 41.76
CA SER A 109 14.04 -32.83 42.80
C SER A 109 15.41 -33.05 43.44
N ARG A 110 15.89 -32.02 44.14
CA ARG A 110 16.75 -32.17 45.31
C ARG A 110 15.83 -32.41 46.51
N GLN A 111 16.21 -33.35 47.37
CA GLN A 111 15.54 -33.77 48.62
C GLN A 111 14.40 -34.78 48.52
N SER A 112 14.78 -36.06 48.55
CA SER A 112 14.37 -36.97 49.63
C SER A 112 15.52 -37.97 49.81
N ARG A 113 16.58 -37.64 50.55
CA ARG A 113 16.71 -37.88 51.99
C ARG A 113 16.24 -39.29 52.37
N ALA A 114 17.17 -40.24 52.49
CA ALA A 114 17.30 -41.14 53.63
C ALA A 114 18.43 -42.16 53.39
N ALA A 115 19.54 -42.00 54.12
CA ALA A 115 20.25 -43.18 54.62
C ALA A 115 19.33 -43.88 55.63
N PRO A 116 19.37 -45.22 55.77
CA PRO A 116 20.26 -45.79 56.79
C PRO A 116 20.94 -47.10 56.35
N GLY A 117 22.04 -47.43 57.03
CA GLY A 117 22.98 -48.49 56.65
C GLY A 117 22.58 -49.94 56.94
N ARG A 118 23.62 -50.75 57.25
CA ARG A 118 23.71 -52.22 57.34
C ARG A 118 24.20 -52.83 56.02
N GLU A 119 25.24 -53.63 55.94
CA GLU A 119 26.19 -54.29 56.85
C GLU A 119 27.46 -54.59 56.03
#